data_AF-A0A9Q0BT24-F1
#
_entry.id   AF-A0A9Q0BT24-F1
#
_cell.length_a   1.000
_cell.length_b   1.000
_cell.length_c   1.000
_cell.angle_alpha   90.00
_cell.angle_beta   90.00
_cell.angle_gamma   90.00
#
_symmetry.space_group_name_H-M   'P 1'
#
loop_
_entity.id
_entity.type
_entity.pdbx_description
1 polymer ?
#
loop_
_entity_poly.entity_id
_entity_poly.type
_entity_poly.pdbx_seq_one_letter_code
_entity_poly.pdbx_strand_id
1 'polypeptide(L)' 'MSKNYGPGPGAYMLPSSFGQKGPQYSFGRRIDRRRHEKPGPGPAAYKVDKVTRYGNSEGPQFSILVGSSRIKALPVRFA' A
#
# COMPACT_ATOMS: atom_id res chain seq x y z
N MET A 1 -13.15 18.02 -72.39
CA MET A 1 -12.63 18.83 -71.26
C MET A 1 -13.43 18.46 -70.01
N SER A 2 -12.93 17.57 -69.15
CA SER A 2 -13.64 17.16 -67.93
C SER A 2 -13.53 18.24 -66.86
N LYS A 3 -14.66 18.81 -66.46
CA LYS A 3 -14.73 19.67 -65.27
C LYS A 3 -14.56 18.79 -64.04
N ASN A 4 -13.43 18.92 -63.35
CA ASN A 4 -13.23 18.30 -62.04
C ASN A 4 -14.06 19.09 -61.02
N TYR A 5 -15.30 18.65 -60.81
CA TYR A 5 -16.05 19.03 -59.62
C TYR A 5 -15.28 18.46 -58.43
N GLY A 6 -15.07 19.30 -57.42
CA GLY A 6 -14.23 18.98 -56.27
C GLY A 6 -14.58 17.64 -55.59
N PRO A 7 -13.74 17.20 -54.65
CA PRO A 7 -13.92 15.92 -53.96
C PRO A 7 -15.38 15.70 -53.56
N GLY A 8 -15.97 14.60 -54.05
CA GLY A 8 -17.35 14.25 -53.78
C GLY A 8 -17.62 14.08 -52.27
N PRO A 9 -18.88 14.05 -51.83
CA PRO A 9 -19.24 14.09 -50.41
C PRO A 9 -18.64 12.95 -49.56
N GLY A 10 -18.20 11.84 -50.17
CA GLY A 10 -17.50 10.74 -49.50
C GLY A 10 -15.97 10.81 -49.50
N ALA A 11 -15.37 11.82 -50.13
CA ALA A 11 -13.92 11.99 -50.20
C ALA A 11 -13.31 12.58 -48.91
N TYR A 12 -14.15 13.01 -47.96
CA TYR A 12 -13.74 13.49 -46.66
C TYR A 12 -14.01 12.41 -45.60
N MET A 13 -12.97 11.69 -45.18
CA MET A 13 -13.05 10.84 -44.00
C MET A 13 -12.83 11.69 -42.75
N LEU A 14 -13.90 11.95 -41.99
CA LEU A 14 -13.74 12.56 -40.66
C LEU A 14 -13.23 11.49 -39.68
N PRO A 15 -12.22 11.80 -38.83
CA PRO A 15 -11.86 10.89 -37.76
C PRO A 15 -13.06 10.71 -36.83
N SER A 16 -13.33 9.47 -36.42
CA SER A 16 -14.41 9.16 -35.47
C SER A 16 -14.24 10.00 -34.21
N SER A 17 -15.28 10.75 -33.83
CA SER A 17 -15.35 11.42 -32.52
C SER A 17 -15.58 10.42 -31.38
N PHE A 18 -16.09 9.22 -31.70
CA PHE A 18 -16.21 8.12 -30.75
C PHE A 18 -14.82 7.54 -30.48
N GLY A 19 -14.30 7.74 -29.26
CA GLY A 19 -13.02 7.21 -28.81
C GLY A 19 -11.86 8.23 -28.81
N GLN A 20 -12.06 9.45 -29.32
CA GLN A 20 -11.15 10.54 -29.03
C GLN A 20 -11.31 10.90 -27.55
N LYS A 21 -10.28 10.59 -26.75
CA LYS A 21 -10.26 10.83 -25.31
C LYS A 21 -10.41 12.33 -25.05
N GLY A 22 -11.64 12.76 -24.81
CA GLY A 22 -11.93 14.10 -24.27
C GLY A 22 -11.24 14.31 -22.92
N PRO A 23 -11.24 15.54 -22.39
CA PRO A 23 -10.53 15.85 -21.15
C PRO A 23 -11.03 14.95 -20.00
N GLN A 24 -10.09 14.22 -19.38
CA GLN A 24 -10.38 13.32 -18.27
C GLN A 24 -10.10 14.04 -16.95
N TYR A 25 -11.15 14.33 -16.20
CA TYR A 25 -11.05 14.91 -14.86
C TYR A 25 -11.20 13.80 -13.81
N SER A 26 -10.44 13.91 -12.72
CA SER A 26 -10.59 13.06 -11.55
C SER A 26 -10.65 13.92 -10.29
N PHE A 27 -11.58 13.61 -9.40
CA PHE A 27 -11.68 14.24 -8.09
C PHE A 27 -11.07 13.34 -7.02
N GLY A 28 -10.34 13.91 -6.07
CA GLY A 28 -9.74 13.20 -4.95
C GLY A 28 -8.30 12.73 -5.19
N ARG A 29 -7.60 12.45 -4.08
CA ARG A 29 -6.22 11.96 -4.10
C ARG A 29 -6.21 10.48 -4.46
N ARG A 30 -5.42 10.09 -5.47
CA ARG A 30 -5.12 8.67 -5.74
C ARG A 30 -4.35 8.10 -4.56
N ILE A 31 -4.99 7.25 -3.78
CA ILE A 31 -4.36 6.58 -2.63
C ILE A 31 -3.52 5.45 -3.21
N ASP A 32 -2.21 5.49 -2.99
CA ASP A 32 -1.33 4.41 -3.41
C ASP A 32 -1.72 3.13 -2.66
N ARG A 33 -2.23 2.13 -3.39
CA ARG A 33 -2.68 0.85 -2.83
C ARG A 33 -1.52 0.08 -2.17
N ARG A 34 -0.28 0.42 -2.50
CA ARG A 34 0.94 -0.11 -1.86
C ARG A 34 1.04 0.25 -0.38
N ARG A 35 0.38 1.31 0.08
CA ARG A 35 0.40 1.72 1.49
C ARG A 35 -0.36 0.77 2.42
N HIS A 36 -1.20 -0.12 1.86
CA HIS A 36 -1.95 -1.14 2.61
C HIS A 36 -1.21 -2.50 2.69
N GLU A 37 0.04 -2.59 2.23
CA GLU A 37 0.85 -3.83 2.27
C GLU A 37 1.33 -4.22 3.68
N LYS A 38 0.96 -3.48 4.71
CA LYS A 38 1.11 -3.95 6.10
C LYS A 38 -0.22 -4.54 6.54
N PRO A 39 -0.53 -5.81 6.21
CA PRO A 39 -1.62 -6.49 6.87
C PRO A 39 -1.33 -6.41 8.37
N GLY A 40 -2.37 -6.09 9.14
CA GLY A 40 -2.27 -6.15 10.60
C GLY A 40 -1.79 -7.53 11.06
N PRO A 41 -1.34 -7.66 12.32
CA PRO A 41 -0.98 -8.96 12.88
C PRO A 41 -2.08 -10.00 12.57
N GLY A 42 -1.68 -11.15 12.02
CA GLY A 42 -2.59 -12.25 11.76
C GLY A 42 -3.24 -12.79 13.04
N PRO A 43 -4.26 -13.65 12.93
CA PRO A 43 -5.01 -14.15 14.10
C PRO A 43 -4.14 -14.85 15.15
N ALA A 44 -3.01 -15.44 14.75
CA ALA A 44 -2.05 -16.10 15.64
C ALA A 44 -0.81 -15.24 15.98
N ALA A 45 -0.75 -13.98 15.53
CA ALA A 45 0.40 -13.10 15.80
C ALA A 45 0.35 -12.47 17.20
N TYR A 46 -0.81 -12.51 17.86
CA TYR A 46 -0.98 -12.02 19.22
C TYR A 46 -0.59 -13.09 20.23
N LYS A 47 0.36 -12.78 21.13
CA LYS A 47 0.71 -13.65 22.27
C LYS A 47 -0.25 -13.39 23.43
N VAL A 48 -1.17 -14.32 23.66
CA VAL A 48 -2.20 -14.20 24.72
C VAL A 48 -1.73 -14.80 26.05
N ASP A 49 -0.61 -15.52 26.06
CA ASP A 49 -0.06 -16.22 27.24
C ASP A 49 0.13 -15.32 28.48
N LYS A 50 0.25 -14.01 28.26
CA LYS A 50 0.52 -13.00 29.30
C LYS A 50 -0.64 -12.04 29.54
N VAL A 51 -1.83 -12.31 29.00
CA VAL A 51 -2.99 -11.42 29.07
C VAL A 51 -4.19 -12.17 29.66
N THR A 52 -4.74 -11.62 30.75
CA THR A 52 -5.97 -12.11 31.41
C THR A 52 -7.13 -11.15 31.13
N ARG A 53 -8.36 -11.51 31.55
CA ARG A 53 -9.55 -10.63 31.47
C ARG A 53 -9.32 -9.24 32.07
N TYR A 54 -8.46 -9.14 33.09
CA TYR A 54 -8.21 -7.90 33.83
C TYR A 54 -6.96 -7.14 33.34
N GLY A 55 -6.30 -7.61 32.27
CA GLY A 55 -5.07 -7.03 31.74
C GLY A 55 -3.89 -8.00 31.81
N ASN A 56 -2.68 -7.46 31.66
CA ASN A 56 -1.45 -8.27 31.67
C ASN A 56 -1.34 -9.08 32.98
N SER A 57 -1.02 -10.37 32.86
CA SER A 57 -0.78 -11.26 34.00
C SER A 57 0.51 -10.90 34.74
N GLU A 58 1.47 -10.30 34.04
CA GLU A 58 2.67 -9.75 34.64
C GLU A 58 2.30 -8.40 35.26
N GLY A 59 2.42 -8.30 36.59
CA GLY A 59 2.32 -7.03 37.31
C GLY A 59 3.37 -6.02 36.83
N PRO A 60 3.31 -4.76 37.28
CA PRO A 60 4.23 -3.73 36.81
C PRO A 60 5.69 -4.13 37.06
N GLN A 61 6.49 -4.19 35.99
CA GLN A 61 7.91 -4.53 36.03
C GLN A 61 8.74 -3.26 36.22
N PHE A 62 9.38 -3.13 37.37
CA PHE A 62 10.29 -2.02 37.68
C PHE A 62 11.73 -2.53 37.69
N SER A 63 12.63 -1.84 37.01
CA SER A 63 14.08 -2.08 37.10
C SER A 63 14.73 -0.98 37.92
N ILE A 64 15.44 -1.33 38.99
CA ILE A 64 16.26 -0.38 39.77
C ILE A 64 17.55 0.01 39.03
N LEU A 65 17.95 -0.79 38.03
CA LEU A 65 19.12 -0.52 37.20
C LEU A 65 18.73 0.34 35.99
N VAL A 66 19.41 1.48 35.82
CA VAL A 66 19.36 2.29 34.60
C VAL A 66 19.86 1.44 33.42
N GLY A 67 18.93 1.00 32.57
CA GLY A 67 19.21 0.50 31.23
C GLY A 67 20.11 -0.73 31.14
N SER A 68 19.59 -1.92 31.47
CA SER A 68 20.14 -3.16 30.90
C SER A 68 19.19 -3.65 29.82
N SER A 69 19.40 -3.19 28.58
CA SER A 69 18.98 -3.99 27.43
C SER A 69 19.62 -5.36 27.60
N ARG A 70 18.81 -6.43 27.66
CA ARG A 70 19.26 -7.82 27.84
C ARG A 70 20.56 -8.05 27.07
N ILE A 71 21.69 -8.03 27.78
CA ILE A 71 22.94 -8.51 27.24
C ILE A 71 22.74 -10.02 27.16
N LYS A 72 22.32 -10.51 25.99
CA LYS A 72 22.37 -11.94 25.72
C LYS A 72 23.83 -12.31 25.82
N ALA A 73 24.19 -13.10 26.83
CA ALA A 73 25.55 -13.61 26.97
C ALA A 73 25.95 -14.28 25.65
N LEU A 74 26.99 -13.76 25.00
CA LEU A 74 27.56 -14.42 23.84
C LEU A 74 28.21 -15.72 24.32
N PRO A 75 28.02 -16.85 23.62
CA PRO A 75 28.63 -18.10 24.04
C PRO A 75 30.15 -17.97 23.92
N VAL A 76 30.84 -18.13 25.04
CA VAL A 76 32.31 -18.23 25.08
C VAL A 76 32.69 -19.51 24.33
N ARG A 77 33.35 -19.38 23.18
CA ARG A 77 33.94 -20.52 22.47
C ARG A 77 35.36 -20.70 22.97
N PHE A 78 35.63 -21.85 23.58
CA PHE A 78 36.98 -22.30 23.86
C PHE A 78 37.53 -22.94 22.58
N ALA A 79 38.72 -22.48 22.16
CA ALA A 79 39.53 -23.09 21.11
C ALA A 79 40.42 -24.18 21.70
#